data_AF-S8EAC9-F1
#
_entry.id   AF-S8EAC9-F1
#
_cell.length_a   1.000
_cell.length_b   1.000
_cell.length_c   1.000
_cell.angle_alpha   90.00
_cell.angle_beta   90.00
_cell.angle_gamma   90.00
#
_symmetry.space_group_name_H-M   'P 1'
#
loop_
_entity.id
_entity.type
_entity.pdbx_description
1 polymer ?
#
loop_
_entity_poly.entity_id
_entity_poly.type
_entity_poly.pdbx_seq_one_letter_code
_entity_poly.pdbx_strand_id
1 'polypeptide(L)'
;MPTTRRQAAQQNASVPKDTPPPKATPRTWKTSTKKKAHAGVKEEPVAVGANHEKEENEHDAAAQDEDEHPAKKPKVEAQVGDSPHANAEGNQDEQEAGEDRPAKHAYQTGTLERGHIYFFYRPKVELEQAHSIDEVQRFYILLVPRPPLFSKASGQRTVSSEDTTEDQGMTVLSEGADAVPAPEPTSQTRNHFRLIVPGKKSLPDSEHGRGRGNIFWGTIVSIGKDLEKLQDGLSEKEYETKTRGTRHQAAARLVARGAYAIVNNEARTPSMRETHLGYHISHPTSEEWGEVQAELGLHPASSFVLQVKNPLAPPTRPGRVGLPQNRTVNYPEDIMTEVFGKGGGRGREDFGLRFSSVERKEMLDHEGVELLFIAARNGESGLELSLGEGRGRALEENSGKESHESVQEVFKELAMDTDKIPADPLGGHWA
;
A
#
# COMPACT_ATOMS: atom_id res chain seq x y z
N MET A 1 61.38 19.14 -23.14
CA MET A 1 60.93 20.02 -22.03
C MET A 1 59.45 20.31 -22.22
N PRO A 2 58.58 20.26 -21.19
CA PRO A 2 58.81 19.83 -19.82
C PRO A 2 57.93 18.65 -19.35
N THR A 3 58.49 17.98 -18.37
CA THR A 3 58.04 16.84 -17.56
C THR A 3 57.08 17.25 -16.43
N THR A 4 56.06 16.44 -16.14
CA THR A 4 55.24 16.52 -14.91
C THR A 4 55.57 15.36 -13.95
N ARG A 5 56.50 15.66 -13.04
CA ARG A 5 56.54 15.37 -11.60
C ARG A 5 55.57 14.31 -11.01
N ARG A 6 55.75 13.02 -11.31
CA ARG A 6 55.41 11.94 -10.35
C ARG A 6 56.07 10.57 -10.58
N GLN A 7 57.23 10.54 -11.21
CA GLN A 7 58.07 9.33 -11.30
C GLN A 7 59.50 9.67 -10.88
N ALA A 8 59.73 9.72 -9.57
CA ALA A 8 61.05 9.71 -8.95
C ALA A 8 60.89 9.59 -7.43
N ALA A 9 60.55 8.39 -6.93
CA ALA A 9 60.80 7.97 -5.53
C ALA A 9 60.35 6.51 -5.31
N GLN A 10 60.85 5.59 -6.15
CA GLN A 10 60.91 4.16 -5.81
C GLN A 10 62.23 3.65 -6.38
N GLN A 11 63.28 3.69 -5.57
CA GLN A 11 64.49 2.86 -5.62
C GLN A 11 65.53 3.46 -4.68
N ASN A 12 65.54 2.98 -3.43
CA ASN A 12 66.76 2.57 -2.72
C ASN A 12 66.34 1.97 -1.38
N ALA A 13 66.55 0.66 -1.28
CA ALA A 13 66.33 -0.13 -0.08
C ALA A 13 67.62 -0.22 0.74
N SER A 14 67.52 -0.12 2.07
CA SER A 14 68.42 -0.79 3.01
C SER A 14 67.80 -0.82 4.41
N VAL A 15 67.69 -2.03 4.96
CA VAL A 15 67.20 -2.42 6.31
C VAL A 15 68.39 -2.38 7.30
N PRO A 16 68.27 -1.90 8.57
CA PRO A 16 67.97 -2.82 9.70
C PRO A 16 67.25 -2.27 10.98
N LYS A 17 66.43 -3.18 11.55
CA LYS A 17 66.07 -3.50 12.98
C LYS A 17 65.56 -2.46 14.01
N ASP A 18 64.32 -2.74 14.46
CA ASP A 18 63.69 -2.73 15.79
C ASP A 18 64.14 -1.78 16.92
N THR A 19 63.26 -0.82 17.27
CA THR A 19 62.77 -0.53 18.65
C THR A 19 61.53 0.40 18.61
N PRO A 20 60.52 0.27 19.49
CA PRO A 20 59.21 0.93 19.33
C PRO A 20 59.11 2.29 20.06
N PRO A 21 58.32 3.27 19.53
CA PRO A 21 58.00 4.52 20.23
C PRO A 21 56.62 4.52 20.94
N PRO A 22 56.37 5.47 21.86
CA PRO A 22 55.38 5.32 22.93
C PRO A 22 53.94 5.77 22.57
N LYS A 23 52.99 5.25 23.35
CA LYS A 23 51.53 5.46 23.27
C LYS A 23 51.13 6.90 23.62
N ALA A 24 50.29 7.51 22.78
CA ALA A 24 49.53 8.72 23.08
C ALA A 24 48.03 8.40 23.20
N THR A 25 47.38 9.07 24.14
CA THR A 25 46.05 8.80 24.70
C THR A 25 44.87 9.29 23.84
N PRO A 26 43.69 8.66 23.95
CA PRO A 26 42.49 9.07 23.21
C PRO A 26 41.74 10.23 23.90
N ARG A 27 41.27 11.20 23.09
CA ARG A 27 40.38 12.29 23.54
C ARG A 27 38.93 11.80 23.53
N THR A 28 38.33 11.70 24.71
CA THR A 28 36.90 11.41 24.93
C THR A 28 36.09 12.71 24.92
N TRP A 29 34.99 12.74 24.16
CA TRP A 29 33.95 13.77 24.27
C TRP A 29 32.82 13.25 25.15
N LYS A 30 32.41 14.11 26.09
CA LYS A 30 31.54 13.82 27.25
C LYS A 30 30.08 13.55 26.85
N THR A 31 29.57 12.41 27.26
CA THR A 31 28.13 12.15 27.47
C THR A 31 27.72 12.61 28.87
N SER A 32 26.70 13.47 28.98
CA SER A 32 26.10 13.83 30.27
C SER A 32 24.84 13.00 30.51
N THR A 33 24.99 11.91 31.26
CA THR A 33 23.90 11.17 31.90
C THR A 33 24.08 11.31 33.40
N LYS A 34 23.13 11.94 34.09
CA LYS A 34 23.10 12.06 35.55
C LYS A 34 21.92 11.22 36.06
N LYS A 35 22.22 10.13 36.77
CA LYS A 35 21.26 9.28 37.48
C LYS A 35 21.86 8.84 38.82
N LYS A 36 21.19 9.14 39.94
CA LYS A 36 21.21 8.48 41.27
C LYS A 36 19.91 8.93 41.98
N ALA A 37 18.89 8.11 42.28
CA ALA A 37 18.73 6.95 43.18
C ALA A 37 18.47 7.31 44.67
N HIS A 38 17.21 7.07 45.11
CA HIS A 38 16.59 6.61 46.40
C HIS A 38 17.27 6.85 47.78
N ALA A 39 16.62 6.94 48.97
CA ALA A 39 15.23 6.98 49.49
C ALA A 39 15.24 7.20 51.06
N GLY A 40 14.11 7.64 51.65
CA GLY A 40 13.66 7.44 53.06
C GLY A 40 13.88 8.59 54.08
N VAL A 41 13.08 8.87 55.14
CA VAL A 41 11.78 8.45 55.75
C VAL A 41 11.42 9.50 56.87
N LYS A 42 10.10 9.81 57.08
CA LYS A 42 9.39 10.44 58.26
C LYS A 42 9.78 11.90 58.66
N GLU A 43 8.90 12.80 59.13
CA GLU A 43 7.72 12.75 60.02
C GLU A 43 6.63 13.79 59.66
N GLU A 44 5.40 13.54 60.12
CA GLU A 44 4.23 14.45 60.22
C GLU A 44 4.39 15.42 61.45
N PRO A 45 3.51 16.42 61.79
CA PRO A 45 2.05 16.36 61.63
C PRO A 45 1.24 17.72 61.49
N VAL A 46 -0.08 17.56 61.31
CA VAL A 46 -1.28 18.39 61.64
C VAL A 46 -1.42 19.85 61.11
N ALA A 47 -2.50 20.13 60.35
CA ALA A 47 -3.71 20.82 60.86
C ALA A 47 -4.60 21.48 59.77
N VAL A 48 -5.88 21.06 59.73
CA VAL A 48 -7.11 21.89 59.70
C VAL A 48 -7.25 22.93 58.56
N GLY A 49 -8.31 23.00 57.76
CA GLY A 49 -9.63 22.39 57.77
C GLY A 49 -10.57 23.13 56.79
N ALA A 50 -11.55 22.39 56.28
CA ALA A 50 -12.94 22.76 55.95
C ALA A 50 -13.29 24.04 55.13
N ASN A 51 -14.01 23.77 54.02
CA ASN A 51 -15.31 24.31 53.61
C ASN A 51 -15.49 25.71 52.98
N HIS A 52 -16.12 25.64 51.79
CA HIS A 52 -17.42 26.22 51.40
C HIS A 52 -17.44 27.25 50.26
N GLU A 53 -18.29 26.91 49.29
CA GLU A 53 -18.84 27.70 48.19
C GLU A 53 -19.72 28.85 48.71
N LYS A 54 -19.76 29.98 47.99
CA LYS A 54 -20.97 30.55 47.32
C LYS A 54 -20.68 31.95 46.74
N GLU A 55 -21.26 32.18 45.55
CA GLU A 55 -22.08 33.33 45.09
C GLU A 55 -21.71 34.74 45.64
N GLU A 56 -21.85 35.87 44.97
CA GLU A 56 -22.40 36.40 43.71
C GLU A 56 -22.02 37.90 43.79
N ASN A 57 -22.04 38.64 42.69
CA ASN A 57 -22.27 40.08 42.79
C ASN A 57 -22.87 40.60 41.48
N GLU A 58 -24.15 40.94 41.54
CA GLU A 58 -24.83 41.88 40.66
C GLU A 58 -24.84 43.28 41.30
N HIS A 59 -24.97 44.32 40.46
CA HIS A 59 -25.66 45.61 40.64
C HIS A 59 -25.39 46.41 39.33
N ASP A 60 -26.30 47.12 38.65
CA ASP A 60 -27.69 47.49 38.91
C ASP A 60 -28.34 48.02 37.60
N ALA A 61 -29.65 48.19 37.64
CA ALA A 61 -30.61 48.36 36.55
C ALA A 61 -30.79 49.77 35.95
N ALA A 62 -31.41 49.83 34.75
CA ALA A 62 -32.54 50.73 34.44
C ALA A 62 -33.24 50.30 33.13
N ALA A 63 -34.56 50.13 33.19
CA ALA A 63 -35.46 49.79 32.08
C ALA A 63 -36.38 50.98 31.75
N GLN A 64 -36.84 51.09 30.50
CA GLN A 64 -38.26 51.28 30.13
C GLN A 64 -38.49 51.20 28.60
N ASP A 65 -39.54 50.45 28.24
CA ASP A 65 -40.13 50.20 26.92
C ASP A 65 -40.86 51.41 26.31
N GLU A 66 -41.04 51.41 24.99
CA GLU A 66 -42.32 51.75 24.33
C GLU A 66 -42.51 50.92 23.04
N ASP A 67 -43.76 50.54 22.79
CA ASP A 67 -44.26 49.56 21.81
C ASP A 67 -45.17 50.24 20.76
N GLU A 68 -45.46 49.50 19.68
CA GLU A 68 -46.60 49.60 18.72
C GLU A 68 -46.53 50.32 17.33
N HIS A 69 -47.05 49.56 16.34
CA HIS A 69 -47.16 49.73 14.86
C HIS A 69 -48.45 50.53 14.44
N PRO A 70 -49.13 50.40 13.23
CA PRO A 70 -48.86 49.84 11.87
C PRO A 70 -49.41 50.67 10.66
N ALA A 71 -49.23 50.24 9.38
CA ALA A 71 -50.30 50.12 8.33
C ALA A 71 -49.85 49.83 6.85
N LYS A 72 -50.40 48.72 6.29
CA LYS A 72 -51.14 48.47 5.01
C LYS A 72 -50.60 48.75 3.57
N LYS A 73 -50.89 47.76 2.68
CA LYS A 73 -50.76 47.66 1.17
C LYS A 73 -51.92 48.36 0.40
N PRO A 74 -51.90 48.54 -0.96
CA PRO A 74 -52.32 47.53 -1.98
C PRO A 74 -51.50 47.59 -3.33
N LYS A 75 -51.29 46.55 -4.17
CA LYS A 75 -52.06 45.78 -5.20
C LYS A 75 -52.34 46.45 -6.59
N VAL A 76 -51.76 45.84 -7.65
CA VAL A 76 -52.10 45.70 -9.13
C VAL A 76 -52.06 46.91 -10.09
N GLU A 77 -51.29 46.79 -11.19
CA GLU A 77 -51.76 46.84 -12.61
C GLU A 77 -50.64 46.58 -13.64
N ALA A 78 -51.04 46.10 -14.82
CA ALA A 78 -50.23 45.56 -15.92
C ALA A 78 -50.14 46.50 -17.12
N GLN A 79 -49.09 46.37 -17.96
CA GLN A 79 -49.05 46.60 -19.42
C GLN A 79 -47.63 46.22 -19.92
N VAL A 80 -47.44 45.14 -20.68
CA VAL A 80 -47.55 44.98 -22.16
C VAL A 80 -46.60 45.90 -22.93
N GLY A 81 -45.60 45.29 -23.58
CA GLY A 81 -44.66 45.91 -24.51
C GLY A 81 -43.84 44.86 -25.27
N ASP A 82 -44.49 44.29 -26.29
CA ASP A 82 -44.00 43.76 -27.57
C ASP A 82 -42.66 42.97 -27.70
N SER A 83 -42.77 41.79 -28.34
CA SER A 83 -41.63 40.98 -28.86
C SER A 83 -41.27 41.45 -30.30
N PRO A 84 -40.16 40.98 -30.93
CA PRO A 84 -40.16 39.65 -31.55
C PRO A 84 -38.83 38.87 -31.56
N HIS A 85 -38.95 37.57 -31.26
CA HIS A 85 -38.39 36.37 -31.93
C HIS A 85 -37.01 36.36 -32.58
N ALA A 86 -36.18 35.39 -32.14
CA ALA A 86 -35.46 34.46 -33.03
C ALA A 86 -35.16 33.11 -32.32
N ASN A 87 -36.03 32.14 -32.63
CA ASN A 87 -35.92 30.66 -32.65
C ASN A 87 -34.95 29.91 -31.73
N ALA A 88 -35.56 29.18 -30.80
CA ALA A 88 -35.08 27.91 -30.24
C ALA A 88 -35.92 26.76 -30.85
N GLU A 89 -35.24 25.75 -31.40
CA GLU A 89 -35.72 24.40 -31.70
C GLU A 89 -34.60 23.48 -31.20
N GLY A 90 -34.78 22.40 -30.44
CA GLY A 90 -35.94 21.70 -29.92
C GLY A 90 -35.35 20.39 -29.38
N ASN A 91 -35.13 20.32 -28.07
CA ASN A 91 -34.59 19.14 -27.41
C ASN A 91 -35.77 18.17 -27.18
N GLN A 92 -35.72 17.00 -27.81
CA GLN A 92 -36.64 15.91 -27.50
C GLN A 92 -35.95 14.99 -26.50
N ASP A 93 -36.36 15.13 -25.25
CA ASP A 93 -36.14 14.13 -24.20
C ASP A 93 -36.97 12.89 -24.55
N GLU A 94 -36.30 11.80 -24.91
CA GLU A 94 -36.86 10.46 -24.79
C GLU A 94 -36.40 9.89 -23.44
N GLN A 95 -37.30 10.00 -22.47
CA GLN A 95 -37.26 9.25 -21.22
C GLN A 95 -37.48 7.76 -21.52
N GLU A 96 -36.42 6.97 -21.49
CA GLU A 96 -36.55 5.53 -21.26
C GLU A 96 -36.52 5.26 -19.75
N ALA A 97 -37.57 4.57 -19.32
CA ALA A 97 -37.88 4.24 -17.94
C ALA A 97 -36.94 3.16 -17.38
N GLY A 98 -36.60 3.35 -16.10
CA GLY A 98 -35.86 2.48 -15.18
C GLY A 98 -35.69 1.00 -15.53
N GLU A 99 -34.46 0.66 -15.90
CA GLU A 99 -33.80 -0.53 -15.38
C GLU A 99 -32.79 -0.08 -14.32
N ASP A 100 -32.92 -0.64 -13.11
CA ASP A 100 -32.08 -0.37 -11.94
C ASP A 100 -30.67 -0.98 -12.16
N ARG A 101 -29.90 -0.40 -13.09
CA ARG A 101 -28.49 -0.73 -13.27
C ARG A 101 -27.71 0.11 -12.28
N PRO A 102 -26.90 -0.49 -11.38
CA PRO A 102 -26.05 0.31 -10.50
C PRO A 102 -25.21 1.25 -11.38
N ALA A 103 -25.14 2.53 -10.99
CA ALA A 103 -24.27 3.49 -11.68
C ALA A 103 -22.91 2.81 -11.87
N LYS A 104 -22.46 2.67 -13.12
CA LYS A 104 -21.32 1.83 -13.59
C LYS A 104 -19.99 2.08 -12.86
N HIS A 105 -20.00 3.05 -11.97
CA HIS A 105 -18.89 3.80 -11.40
C HIS A 105 -19.06 4.04 -9.88
N ALA A 106 -20.07 3.43 -9.24
CA ALA A 106 -20.28 3.51 -7.79
C ALA A 106 -19.21 2.73 -7.01
N TYR A 107 -18.91 3.20 -5.79
CA TYR A 107 -18.03 2.49 -4.85
C TYR A 107 -18.63 1.13 -4.50
N GLN A 108 -17.87 0.09 -4.78
CA GLN A 108 -18.27 -1.28 -4.46
C GLN A 108 -17.65 -1.68 -3.13
N THR A 109 -18.49 -2.13 -2.20
CA THR A 109 -18.05 -2.74 -0.94
C THR A 109 -17.73 -4.21 -1.16
N GLY A 110 -16.92 -4.78 -0.25
CA GLY A 110 -16.46 -6.16 -0.30
C GLY A 110 -15.14 -6.34 -1.07
N THR A 111 -14.85 -7.57 -1.47
CA THR A 111 -13.57 -7.90 -2.11
C THR A 111 -13.53 -7.39 -3.56
N LEU A 112 -12.78 -6.31 -3.79
CA LEU A 112 -12.50 -5.79 -5.13
C LEU A 112 -11.62 -6.73 -5.94
N GLU A 113 -10.64 -7.33 -5.29
CA GLU A 113 -9.64 -8.16 -5.93
C GLU A 113 -9.06 -9.17 -4.95
N ARG A 114 -8.65 -10.32 -5.45
CA ARG A 114 -7.97 -11.38 -4.71
C ARG A 114 -6.93 -12.04 -5.60
N GLY A 115 -6.00 -12.76 -5.01
CA GLY A 115 -4.98 -13.47 -5.78
C GLY A 115 -3.83 -13.98 -4.92
N HIS A 116 -2.75 -14.33 -5.59
CA HIS A 116 -1.50 -14.71 -4.96
C HIS A 116 -0.54 -13.52 -4.89
N ILE A 117 0.15 -13.38 -3.77
CA ILE A 117 1.12 -12.33 -3.49
C ILE A 117 2.48 -12.96 -3.28
N TYR A 118 3.50 -12.37 -3.89
CA TYR A 118 4.88 -12.83 -3.80
C TYR A 118 5.77 -11.65 -3.44
N PHE A 119 6.71 -11.88 -2.54
CA PHE A 119 7.67 -10.88 -2.10
C PHE A 119 9.06 -11.27 -2.59
N PHE A 120 9.74 -10.34 -3.23
CA PHE A 120 11.11 -10.56 -3.70
C PHE A 120 12.03 -9.44 -3.19
N TYR A 121 13.27 -9.78 -2.90
CA TYR A 121 14.33 -8.76 -2.81
C TYR A 121 15.38 -9.00 -3.89
N ARG A 122 16.10 -7.94 -4.27
CA ARG A 122 17.27 -8.04 -5.13
C ARG A 122 18.49 -7.47 -4.38
N PRO A 123 19.62 -8.20 -4.32
CA PRO A 123 20.87 -7.69 -3.76
C PRO A 123 21.41 -6.47 -4.51
N LYS A 124 22.31 -5.72 -3.87
CA LYS A 124 23.09 -4.66 -4.54
C LYS A 124 23.96 -5.23 -5.66
N VAL A 125 24.24 -4.36 -6.63
CA VAL A 125 25.15 -4.64 -7.75
C VAL A 125 26.49 -5.14 -7.22
N GLU A 126 27.05 -6.18 -7.83
CA GLU A 126 28.23 -6.97 -7.42
C GLU A 126 28.05 -7.86 -6.19
N LEU A 127 26.83 -8.03 -5.66
CA LEU A 127 26.53 -8.98 -4.60
C LEU A 127 25.59 -10.08 -5.12
N GLU A 128 25.92 -11.33 -4.81
CA GLU A 128 25.06 -12.48 -5.10
C GLU A 128 23.94 -12.66 -4.07
N GLN A 129 24.22 -12.26 -2.83
CA GLN A 129 23.33 -12.39 -1.68
C GLN A 129 23.43 -11.12 -0.83
N ALA A 130 22.35 -10.81 -0.11
CA ALA A 130 22.34 -9.75 0.89
C ALA A 130 22.39 -10.38 2.28
N HIS A 131 23.14 -9.76 3.20
CA HIS A 131 23.26 -10.15 4.60
C HIS A 131 22.71 -9.06 5.56
N SER A 132 22.05 -8.04 5.01
CA SER A 132 21.34 -6.99 5.75
C SER A 132 20.44 -6.18 4.81
N ILE A 133 19.51 -5.40 5.36
CA ILE A 133 18.66 -4.47 4.61
C ILE A 133 19.45 -3.42 3.81
N ASP A 134 20.65 -3.09 4.28
CA ASP A 134 21.52 -2.14 3.59
C ASP A 134 22.04 -2.73 2.28
N GLU A 135 22.26 -4.03 2.21
CA GLU A 135 22.71 -4.76 1.01
C GLU A 135 21.58 -5.09 0.04
N VAL A 136 20.32 -4.89 0.43
CA VAL A 136 19.19 -4.95 -0.49
C VAL A 136 19.23 -3.73 -1.42
N GLN A 137 19.20 -3.97 -2.73
CA GLN A 137 19.02 -2.91 -3.72
C GLN A 137 17.56 -2.51 -3.82
N ARG A 138 16.67 -3.51 -3.90
CA ARG A 138 15.26 -3.30 -4.19
C ARG A 138 14.42 -4.40 -3.59
N PHE A 139 13.25 -4.01 -3.08
CA PHE A 139 12.21 -4.91 -2.62
C PHE A 139 11.02 -4.79 -3.57
N TYR A 140 10.36 -5.92 -3.85
CA TYR A 140 9.26 -6.03 -4.80
C TYR A 140 8.10 -6.77 -4.16
N ILE A 141 6.89 -6.31 -4.47
CA ILE A 141 5.64 -7.02 -4.20
C ILE A 141 5.04 -7.34 -5.56
N LEU A 142 4.83 -8.62 -5.84
CA LEU A 142 4.16 -9.10 -7.04
C LEU A 142 2.76 -9.55 -6.65
N LEU A 143 1.74 -8.96 -7.26
CA LEU A 143 0.35 -9.40 -7.13
C LEU A 143 -0.06 -10.10 -8.41
N VAL A 144 -0.62 -11.31 -8.29
CA VAL A 144 -1.16 -12.09 -9.39
C VAL A 144 -2.66 -12.28 -9.15
N PRO A 145 -3.53 -11.42 -9.73
CA PRO A 145 -4.97 -11.52 -9.54
C PRO A 145 -5.56 -12.85 -10.02
N ARG A 146 -6.45 -13.42 -9.21
CA ARG A 146 -7.17 -14.66 -9.50
C ARG A 146 -8.67 -14.49 -9.34
N PRO A 147 -9.48 -15.22 -10.12
CA PRO A 147 -10.90 -15.31 -9.82
C PRO A 147 -11.10 -16.04 -8.47
N PRO A 148 -12.24 -15.88 -7.79
CA PRO A 148 -12.49 -16.57 -6.54
C PRO A 148 -12.55 -18.09 -6.71
N LEU A 149 -12.14 -18.84 -5.69
CA LEU A 149 -12.10 -20.30 -5.70
C LEU A 149 -13.41 -20.93 -6.18
N PHE A 150 -14.56 -20.45 -5.68
CA PHE A 150 -15.88 -20.98 -6.00
C PHE A 150 -16.27 -20.82 -7.49
N SER A 151 -15.67 -19.87 -8.21
CA SER A 151 -15.98 -19.65 -9.63
C SER A 151 -15.40 -20.72 -10.56
N LYS A 152 -14.37 -21.45 -10.11
CA LYS A 152 -13.82 -22.59 -10.88
C LYS A 152 -14.52 -23.89 -10.55
N ALA A 153 -14.97 -24.07 -9.31
CA ALA A 153 -15.70 -25.26 -8.89
C ALA A 153 -17.02 -25.44 -9.66
N SER A 154 -17.69 -24.35 -10.05
CA SER A 154 -18.92 -24.40 -10.88
C SER A 154 -18.67 -24.83 -12.33
N GLY A 155 -17.46 -24.62 -12.87
CA GLY A 155 -17.08 -25.01 -14.23
C GLY A 155 -16.67 -26.48 -14.38
N GLN A 156 -16.51 -27.21 -13.27
CA GLN A 156 -16.05 -28.61 -13.26
C GLN A 156 -17.19 -29.64 -13.13
N ARG A 157 -18.47 -29.23 -13.21
CA ARG A 157 -19.57 -30.17 -13.44
C ARG A 157 -19.50 -30.66 -14.88
N THR A 158 -18.88 -31.82 -15.07
CA THR A 158 -18.94 -32.59 -16.31
C THR A 158 -20.38 -32.75 -16.75
N VAL A 159 -20.63 -32.38 -18.01
CA VAL A 159 -21.87 -32.64 -18.74
C VAL A 159 -22.05 -34.17 -18.83
N SER A 160 -22.73 -34.76 -17.87
CA SER A 160 -23.56 -35.94 -18.14
C SER A 160 -24.89 -35.40 -18.64
N SER A 161 -25.12 -35.60 -19.94
CA SER A 161 -26.40 -35.39 -20.60
C SER A 161 -27.54 -36.08 -19.85
N GLU A 162 -28.71 -35.43 -19.88
CA GLU A 162 -30.01 -35.82 -19.29
C GLU A 162 -30.21 -35.39 -17.83
N ASP A 163 -30.59 -34.13 -17.61
CA ASP A 163 -32.01 -33.81 -17.38
C ASP A 163 -32.26 -32.30 -17.33
N THR A 164 -33.46 -31.92 -17.76
CA THR A 164 -33.91 -30.53 -17.92
C THR A 164 -34.54 -30.07 -16.62
N THR A 165 -33.89 -29.19 -15.86
CA THR A 165 -34.56 -28.19 -15.01
C THR A 165 -33.57 -27.10 -14.61
N GLU A 166 -33.91 -25.87 -14.94
CA GLU A 166 -33.31 -24.65 -14.41
C GLU A 166 -33.52 -24.63 -12.89
N ASP A 167 -32.58 -25.19 -12.15
CA ASP A 167 -32.45 -24.93 -10.72
C ASP A 167 -31.10 -24.24 -10.53
N GLN A 168 -31.10 -22.91 -10.66
CA GLN A 168 -30.02 -22.06 -10.18
C GLN A 168 -30.03 -22.13 -8.65
N GLY A 169 -29.70 -23.30 -8.11
CA GLY A 169 -29.62 -23.52 -6.67
C GLY A 169 -28.65 -22.51 -6.07
N MET A 170 -29.17 -21.68 -5.15
CA MET A 170 -28.36 -20.75 -4.37
C MET A 170 -27.23 -21.52 -3.70
N THR A 171 -26.02 -21.43 -4.28
CA THR A 171 -24.83 -22.00 -3.64
C THR A 171 -24.50 -21.08 -2.48
N VAL A 172 -24.86 -21.48 -1.27
CA VAL A 172 -24.51 -20.76 -0.05
C VAL A 172 -22.98 -20.77 0.06
N LEU A 173 -22.37 -19.62 -0.15
CA LEU A 173 -20.94 -19.43 0.01
C LEU A 173 -20.62 -19.38 1.51
N SER A 174 -19.48 -19.95 1.90
CA SER A 174 -18.94 -19.74 3.24
C SER A 174 -18.56 -18.28 3.43
N GLU A 175 -18.56 -17.82 4.68
CA GLU A 175 -18.04 -16.49 5.04
C GLU A 175 -16.60 -16.33 4.51
N GLY A 176 -16.28 -15.15 4.01
CA GLY A 176 -14.97 -14.86 3.43
C GLY A 176 -14.58 -15.60 2.14
N ALA A 177 -15.47 -16.41 1.55
CA ALA A 177 -15.17 -17.14 0.31
C ALA A 177 -14.83 -16.21 -0.87
N ASP A 178 -15.28 -14.96 -0.81
CA ASP A 178 -14.92 -13.93 -1.77
C ASP A 178 -13.47 -13.45 -1.62
N ALA A 179 -12.77 -13.67 -0.51
CA ALA A 179 -11.35 -13.33 -0.41
C ALA A 179 -10.42 -14.43 -0.95
N VAL A 180 -10.91 -15.67 -1.07
CA VAL A 180 -10.07 -16.83 -1.39
C VAL A 180 -9.83 -16.94 -2.89
N PRO A 181 -8.56 -16.88 -3.36
CA PRO A 181 -8.24 -17.02 -4.77
C PRO A 181 -8.37 -18.47 -5.26
N ALA A 182 -8.70 -18.64 -6.54
CA ALA A 182 -8.56 -19.93 -7.21
C ALA A 182 -7.07 -20.27 -7.39
N PRO A 183 -6.67 -21.56 -7.28
CA PRO A 183 -5.28 -21.99 -7.42
C PRO A 183 -4.62 -21.50 -8.71
N GLU A 184 -3.31 -21.31 -8.67
CA GLU A 184 -2.54 -20.92 -9.84
C GLU A 184 -2.47 -22.05 -10.86
N PRO A 185 -2.67 -21.76 -12.16
CA PRO A 185 -2.56 -22.77 -13.19
C PRO A 185 -1.08 -23.00 -13.51
N THR A 186 -0.53 -24.14 -13.12
CA THR A 186 0.88 -24.52 -13.34
C THR A 186 1.31 -24.69 -14.79
N SER A 187 0.39 -24.59 -15.76
CA SER A 187 0.66 -24.80 -17.20
C SER A 187 0.48 -23.55 -18.07
N GLN A 188 0.20 -22.39 -17.47
CA GLN A 188 -0.06 -21.16 -18.24
C GLN A 188 1.07 -20.16 -18.04
N THR A 189 1.66 -19.71 -19.15
CA THR A 189 2.68 -18.64 -19.15
C THR A 189 2.08 -17.24 -19.15
N ARG A 190 0.74 -17.14 -19.16
CA ARG A 190 0.01 -15.88 -19.23
C ARG A 190 -0.95 -15.66 -18.07
N ASN A 191 -0.48 -14.99 -17.03
CA ASN A 191 -1.31 -14.51 -15.93
C ASN A 191 -1.18 -13.01 -15.80
N HIS A 192 -2.31 -12.35 -15.49
CA HIS A 192 -2.26 -10.93 -15.19
C HIS A 192 -1.43 -10.70 -13.92
N PHE A 193 -0.54 -9.72 -13.94
CA PHE A 193 0.28 -9.41 -12.79
C PHE A 193 0.44 -7.90 -12.61
N ARG A 194 0.70 -7.50 -11.37
CA ARG A 194 1.11 -6.15 -10.99
C ARG A 194 2.39 -6.25 -10.15
N LEU A 195 3.47 -5.63 -10.64
CA LEU A 195 4.73 -5.51 -9.92
C LEU A 195 4.78 -4.14 -9.24
N ILE A 196 4.84 -4.15 -7.92
CA ILE A 196 4.91 -2.98 -7.07
C ILE A 196 6.30 -2.88 -6.46
N VAL A 197 6.87 -1.69 -6.45
CA VAL A 197 8.10 -1.37 -5.73
C VAL A 197 7.77 -0.41 -4.60
N PRO A 198 7.88 -0.84 -3.33
CA PRO A 198 7.86 0.06 -2.19
C PRO A 198 9.05 1.03 -2.23
N GLY A 199 8.81 2.27 -1.81
CA GLY A 199 9.80 3.34 -1.76
C GLY A 199 10.83 3.16 -0.64
N LYS A 200 10.53 2.31 0.34
CA LYS A 200 11.50 1.76 1.29
C LYS A 200 11.75 0.29 0.94
N LYS A 201 12.85 -0.26 1.44
CA LYS A 201 13.25 -1.66 1.17
C LYS A 201 12.51 -2.68 2.06
N SER A 202 11.52 -2.24 2.82
CA SER A 202 10.72 -3.03 3.75
C SER A 202 9.27 -2.55 3.72
N LEU A 203 8.37 -3.32 4.33
CA LEU A 203 6.97 -2.95 4.55
C LEU A 203 6.79 -2.12 5.83
N PRO A 204 5.74 -1.29 5.90
CA PRO A 204 5.42 -0.56 7.12
C PRO A 204 4.87 -1.52 8.18
N ASP A 205 5.25 -1.29 9.43
CA ASP A 205 4.86 -2.17 10.53
C ASP A 205 3.87 -1.48 11.49
N SER A 206 2.79 -2.18 11.84
CA SER A 206 1.71 -1.65 12.68
C SER A 206 2.10 -1.49 14.15
N GLU A 207 3.04 -2.30 14.65
CA GLU A 207 3.50 -2.25 16.05
C GLU A 207 4.26 -0.95 16.37
N HIS A 208 4.88 -0.36 15.37
CA HIS A 208 5.57 0.92 15.47
C HIS A 208 4.61 2.13 15.56
N GLY A 209 3.29 1.89 15.64
CA GLY A 209 2.23 2.88 15.89
C GLY A 209 1.62 3.52 14.63
N ARG A 210 0.52 4.26 14.77
CA ARG A 210 -0.16 4.97 13.66
C ARG A 210 0.46 6.34 13.34
N GLY A 211 1.79 6.39 13.26
CA GLY A 211 2.55 7.62 13.00
C GLY A 211 2.89 7.81 11.51
N ARG A 212 3.27 9.05 11.13
CA ARG A 212 3.80 9.37 9.78
C ARG A 212 5.03 8.54 9.39
N GLY A 213 5.71 7.91 10.36
CA GLY A 213 6.82 6.99 10.13
C GLY A 213 6.43 5.70 9.43
N ASN A 214 5.16 5.28 9.52
CA ASN A 214 4.60 4.02 9.03
C ASN A 214 3.69 4.16 7.81
N ILE A 215 3.93 5.23 7.04
CA ILE A 215 3.30 5.46 5.73
C ILE A 215 4.39 5.34 4.68
N PHE A 216 4.35 4.27 3.91
CA PHE A 216 5.37 3.99 2.90
C PHE A 216 4.77 4.24 1.52
N TRP A 217 5.54 4.90 0.67
CA TRP A 217 5.18 5.03 -0.74
C TRP A 217 5.39 3.69 -1.43
N GLY A 218 4.63 3.44 -2.48
CA GLY A 218 4.93 2.39 -3.45
C GLY A 218 4.57 2.85 -4.84
N THR A 219 5.08 2.14 -5.84
CA THR A 219 4.79 2.43 -7.23
C THR A 219 4.49 1.14 -7.96
N ILE A 220 3.40 1.12 -8.72
CA ILE A 220 3.17 0.05 -9.70
C ILE A 220 4.11 0.31 -10.88
N VAL A 221 5.18 -0.47 -10.97
CA VAL A 221 6.25 -0.26 -11.96
C VAL A 221 6.06 -1.07 -13.23
N SER A 222 5.31 -2.16 -13.17
CA SER A 222 4.97 -2.95 -14.34
C SER A 222 3.65 -3.66 -14.17
N ILE A 223 2.88 -3.72 -15.25
CA ILE A 223 1.66 -4.51 -15.35
C ILE A 223 1.72 -5.29 -16.66
N GLY A 224 1.25 -6.53 -16.63
CA GLY A 224 1.24 -7.32 -17.85
C GLY A 224 0.40 -8.56 -17.72
N LYS A 225 0.49 -9.38 -18.77
CA LYS A 225 0.03 -10.76 -18.79
C LYS A 225 1.16 -11.74 -19.09
N ASP A 226 2.37 -11.23 -19.31
CA ASP A 226 3.50 -12.00 -19.83
C ASP A 226 4.48 -12.28 -18.69
N LEU A 227 4.44 -13.52 -18.19
CA LEU A 227 5.29 -13.94 -17.07
C LEU A 227 6.76 -14.06 -17.48
N GLU A 228 7.07 -14.27 -18.76
CA GLU A 228 8.46 -14.32 -19.25
C GLU A 228 9.10 -12.94 -19.16
N LYS A 229 8.38 -11.89 -19.58
CA LYS A 229 8.85 -10.50 -19.42
C LYS A 229 9.05 -10.12 -17.95
N LEU A 230 8.20 -10.63 -17.05
CA LEU A 230 8.36 -10.46 -15.61
C LEU A 230 9.62 -11.16 -15.12
N GLN A 231 9.84 -12.42 -15.52
CA GLN A 231 11.02 -13.20 -15.18
C GLN A 231 12.30 -12.49 -15.65
N ASP A 232 12.37 -12.02 -16.89
CA ASP A 232 13.52 -11.24 -17.40
C ASP A 232 13.76 -9.94 -16.59
N GLY A 233 12.69 -9.36 -16.06
CA GLY A 233 12.75 -8.23 -15.14
C GLY A 233 13.40 -8.57 -13.81
N LEU A 234 13.22 -9.80 -13.32
CA LEU A 234 13.67 -10.32 -12.04
C LEU A 234 14.98 -11.12 -12.11
N SER A 235 15.38 -11.61 -13.28
CA SER A 235 16.62 -12.35 -13.49
C SER A 235 17.88 -11.50 -13.37
N GLU A 236 19.01 -12.18 -13.36
CA GLU A 236 20.36 -11.63 -13.37
C GLU A 236 20.62 -10.78 -14.61
N LYS A 237 21.44 -9.73 -14.47
CA LYS A 237 21.83 -8.83 -15.55
C LYS A 237 23.30 -8.48 -15.45
N GLU A 238 24.03 -8.68 -16.54
CA GLU A 238 25.33 -8.08 -16.76
C GLU A 238 25.20 -6.86 -17.68
N TYR A 239 25.85 -5.75 -17.34
CA TYR A 239 25.82 -4.55 -18.15
C TYR A 239 27.11 -3.74 -18.05
N GLU A 240 27.54 -3.15 -19.15
CA GLU A 240 28.71 -2.29 -19.17
C GLU A 240 28.40 -0.87 -18.68
N THR A 241 29.31 -0.33 -17.87
CA THR A 241 29.28 1.06 -17.44
C THR A 241 30.49 1.81 -17.98
N LYS A 242 30.26 3.06 -18.39
CA LYS A 242 31.29 3.94 -18.96
C LYS A 242 32.49 4.18 -18.03
N THR A 243 32.29 4.06 -16.72
CA THR A 243 33.29 4.46 -15.71
C THR A 243 33.82 3.31 -14.87
N ARG A 244 33.11 2.18 -14.81
CA ARG A 244 33.44 1.07 -13.91
C ARG A 244 33.44 -0.29 -14.60
N GLY A 245 33.45 -0.32 -15.94
CA GLY A 245 33.47 -1.55 -16.72
C GLY A 245 32.19 -2.35 -16.60
N THR A 246 32.27 -3.66 -16.81
CA THR A 246 31.17 -4.62 -16.65
C THR A 246 30.71 -4.64 -15.20
N ARG A 247 29.39 -4.55 -15.02
CA ARG A 247 28.71 -4.61 -13.74
C ARG A 247 27.79 -5.80 -13.73
N HIS A 248 27.71 -6.46 -12.60
CA HIS A 248 26.84 -7.60 -12.38
C HIS A 248 25.71 -7.26 -11.42
N GLN A 249 24.50 -7.67 -11.77
CA GLN A 249 23.33 -7.53 -10.94
C GLN A 249 22.67 -8.90 -10.78
N ALA A 250 22.80 -9.49 -9.59
CA ALA A 250 22.19 -10.76 -9.26
C ALA A 250 20.65 -10.77 -9.44
N ALA A 251 20.11 -11.96 -9.67
CA ALA A 251 18.66 -12.18 -9.74
C ALA A 251 17.95 -11.78 -8.43
N ALA A 252 16.67 -11.43 -8.54
CA ALA A 252 15.81 -11.28 -7.39
C ALA A 252 15.57 -12.65 -6.74
N ARG A 253 15.32 -12.66 -5.43
CA ARG A 253 15.13 -13.88 -4.63
C ARG A 253 13.78 -13.84 -3.96
N LEU A 254 13.06 -14.96 -3.99
CA LEU A 254 11.77 -15.10 -3.34
C LEU A 254 11.95 -15.08 -1.82
N VAL A 255 11.12 -14.28 -1.14
CA VAL A 255 11.15 -14.09 0.31
C VAL A 255 9.95 -14.76 0.96
N ALA A 256 8.79 -14.58 0.34
CA ALA A 256 7.54 -15.16 0.79
C ALA A 256 6.51 -15.24 -0.35
N ARG A 257 5.59 -16.18 -0.24
CA ARG A 257 4.40 -16.36 -1.08
C ARG A 257 3.18 -16.52 -0.19
N GLY A 258 2.05 -15.97 -0.62
CA GLY A 258 0.79 -16.10 0.09
C GLY A 258 -0.41 -15.75 -0.76
N ALA A 259 -1.57 -15.67 -0.12
CA ALA A 259 -2.80 -15.17 -0.72
C ALA A 259 -3.08 -13.74 -0.22
N TYR A 260 -3.67 -12.90 -1.07
CA TYR A 260 -4.08 -11.55 -0.72
C TYR A 260 -5.52 -11.27 -1.14
N ALA A 261 -6.11 -10.28 -0.48
CA ALA A 261 -7.36 -9.66 -0.86
C ALA A 261 -7.27 -8.13 -0.73
N ILE A 262 -7.84 -7.43 -1.70
CA ILE A 262 -8.11 -5.99 -1.65
C ILE A 262 -9.61 -5.82 -1.40
N VAL A 263 -9.93 -5.23 -0.26
CA VAL A 263 -11.31 -5.14 0.24
C VAL A 263 -11.66 -3.68 0.50
N ASN A 264 -12.82 -3.29 -0.01
CA ASN A 264 -13.45 -2.02 0.32
C ASN A 264 -14.44 -2.23 1.45
N ASN A 265 -14.15 -1.68 2.61
CA ASN A 265 -15.02 -1.83 3.76
C ASN A 265 -16.29 -0.97 3.59
N GLU A 266 -17.39 -1.46 4.17
CA GLU A 266 -18.62 -0.69 4.25
C GLU A 266 -18.39 0.56 5.11
N ALA A 267 -18.78 1.71 4.58
CA ALA A 267 -18.59 3.00 5.22
C ALA A 267 -19.90 3.77 5.24
N ARG A 268 -20.24 4.32 6.41
CA ARG A 268 -21.46 5.13 6.60
C ARG A 268 -21.44 6.42 5.78
N THR A 269 -20.26 6.97 5.55
CA THR A 269 -20.06 8.19 4.76
C THR A 269 -18.89 8.03 3.80
N PRO A 270 -18.86 8.73 2.65
CA PRO A 270 -17.77 8.64 1.69
C PRO A 270 -16.38 8.97 2.29
N SER A 271 -16.31 9.87 3.26
CA SER A 271 -15.05 10.27 3.91
C SER A 271 -14.44 9.18 4.82
N MET A 272 -15.23 8.17 5.18
CA MET A 272 -14.83 7.05 6.03
C MET A 272 -14.49 5.80 5.21
N ARG A 273 -14.53 5.88 3.88
CA ARG A 273 -14.17 4.76 3.01
C ARG A 273 -12.69 4.42 3.16
N GLU A 274 -12.42 3.14 3.35
CA GLU A 274 -11.07 2.60 3.44
C GLU A 274 -10.98 1.35 2.57
N THR A 275 -9.91 1.29 1.78
CA THR A 275 -9.52 0.06 1.07
C THR A 275 -8.41 -0.59 1.86
N HIS A 276 -8.58 -1.86 2.20
CA HIS A 276 -7.56 -2.67 2.87
C HIS A 276 -6.94 -3.64 1.86
N LEU A 277 -5.61 -3.67 1.77
CA LEU A 277 -4.86 -4.79 1.20
C LEU A 277 -4.41 -5.67 2.37
N GLY A 278 -4.99 -6.86 2.48
CA GLY A 278 -4.60 -7.86 3.47
C GLY A 278 -3.97 -9.07 2.79
N TYR A 279 -3.06 -9.72 3.49
CA TYR A 279 -2.43 -10.96 3.02
C TYR A 279 -2.20 -11.95 4.15
N HIS A 280 -2.12 -13.22 3.77
CA HIS A 280 -1.65 -14.31 4.61
C HIS A 280 -0.58 -15.11 3.86
N ILE A 281 0.58 -15.30 4.48
CA ILE A 281 1.73 -16.00 3.91
C ILE A 281 1.58 -17.51 4.12
N SER A 282 1.70 -18.27 3.04
CA SER A 282 1.76 -19.73 3.06
C SER A 282 3.20 -20.25 3.04
N HIS A 283 4.12 -19.49 2.44
CA HIS A 283 5.53 -19.84 2.35
C HIS A 283 6.44 -18.64 2.66
N PRO A 284 7.51 -18.78 3.46
CA PRO A 284 7.89 -20.00 4.15
C PRO A 284 6.86 -20.43 5.20
N THR A 285 6.94 -21.69 5.61
CA THR A 285 6.17 -22.16 6.77
C THR A 285 6.66 -21.49 8.05
N SER A 286 5.87 -21.56 9.14
CA SER A 286 6.27 -20.99 10.43
C SER A 286 7.60 -21.51 10.97
N GLU A 287 7.99 -22.74 10.60
CA GLU A 287 9.26 -23.36 11.01
C GLU A 287 10.46 -22.83 10.22
N GLU A 288 10.24 -22.44 8.96
CA GLU A 288 11.23 -21.88 8.04
C GLU A 288 11.27 -20.35 8.09
N TRP A 289 10.45 -19.74 8.94
CA TRP A 289 10.39 -18.31 9.12
C TRP A 289 11.70 -17.78 9.72
N GLY A 290 12.35 -16.86 9.01
CA GLY A 290 13.70 -16.39 9.34
C GLY A 290 13.80 -14.89 9.62
N GLU A 291 15.03 -14.46 9.88
CA GLU A 291 15.41 -13.06 10.13
C GLU A 291 15.10 -12.15 8.93
N VAL A 292 15.25 -12.67 7.71
CA VAL A 292 15.06 -11.90 6.48
C VAL A 292 13.63 -11.39 6.34
N GLN A 293 12.62 -12.22 6.66
CA GLN A 293 11.22 -11.79 6.63
C GLN A 293 10.99 -10.65 7.62
N ALA A 294 11.49 -10.80 8.85
CA ALA A 294 11.31 -9.82 9.90
C ALA A 294 11.97 -8.47 9.54
N GLU A 295 13.21 -8.49 9.01
CA GLU A 295 13.91 -7.25 8.64
C GLU A 295 13.28 -6.55 7.42
N LEU A 296 12.65 -7.31 6.52
CA LEU A 296 11.84 -6.78 5.42
C LEU A 296 10.44 -6.31 5.88
N GLY A 297 10.10 -6.45 7.16
CA GLY A 297 8.83 -6.03 7.74
C GLY A 297 7.65 -6.93 7.36
N LEU A 298 7.93 -8.18 6.97
CA LEU A 298 6.89 -9.18 6.72
C LEU A 298 6.43 -9.79 8.04
N HIS A 299 5.14 -10.09 8.09
CA HIS A 299 4.47 -10.84 9.15
C HIS A 299 3.65 -11.98 8.51
N PRO A 300 3.41 -13.11 9.19
CA PRO A 300 2.61 -14.22 8.63
C PRO A 300 1.25 -13.77 8.10
N ALA A 301 0.60 -12.85 8.81
CA ALA A 301 -0.61 -12.17 8.38
C ALA A 301 -0.46 -10.66 8.64
N SER A 302 -0.83 -9.83 7.67
CA SER A 302 -0.86 -8.37 7.85
C SER A 302 -1.81 -7.68 6.88
N SER A 303 -2.16 -6.44 7.22
CA SER A 303 -3.05 -5.58 6.43
C SER A 303 -2.56 -4.13 6.39
N PHE A 304 -2.81 -3.49 5.26
CA PHE A 304 -2.51 -2.09 5.00
C PHE A 304 -3.76 -1.36 4.51
N VAL A 305 -3.98 -0.14 4.98
CA VAL A 305 -4.88 0.78 4.27
C VAL A 305 -4.13 1.27 3.03
N LEU A 306 -4.73 1.02 1.87
CA LEU A 306 -4.18 1.37 0.56
C LEU A 306 -4.85 2.64 0.05
N GLN A 307 -4.04 3.65 -0.29
CA GLN A 307 -4.52 4.87 -0.95
C GLN A 307 -3.75 5.13 -2.24
N VAL A 308 -4.45 5.67 -3.24
CA VAL A 308 -3.88 6.06 -4.53
C VAL A 308 -3.65 7.56 -4.52
N LYS A 309 -2.44 8.00 -4.90
CA LYS A 309 -2.15 9.42 -5.12
C LYS A 309 -2.72 9.88 -6.45
N ASN A 310 -3.33 11.05 -6.44
CA ASN A 310 -3.75 11.76 -7.63
C ASN A 310 -2.52 12.22 -8.45
N PRO A 311 -2.39 11.84 -9.73
CA PRO A 311 -1.23 12.19 -10.56
C PRO A 311 -1.12 13.70 -10.85
N LEU A 312 -2.22 14.45 -10.75
CA LEU A 312 -2.22 15.91 -10.91
C LEU A 312 -1.84 16.66 -9.63
N ALA A 313 -1.85 15.99 -8.47
CA ALA A 313 -1.53 16.63 -7.21
C ALA A 313 -0.01 16.88 -7.09
N PRO A 314 0.43 18.11 -6.77
CA PRO A 314 1.85 18.45 -6.66
C PRO A 314 2.52 17.66 -5.52
N PRO A 315 3.84 17.46 -5.46
CA PRO A 315 4.48 16.73 -4.35
C PRO A 315 4.20 17.35 -2.96
N THR A 316 4.02 16.53 -1.91
CA THR A 316 3.58 17.01 -0.58
C THR A 316 4.69 17.68 0.22
N ARG A 317 5.97 17.53 -0.18
CA ARG A 317 7.14 18.02 0.56
C ARG A 317 8.22 18.59 -0.37
N PRO A 318 8.99 19.58 0.11
CA PRO A 318 10.28 19.93 -0.50
C PRO A 318 11.24 18.75 -0.33
N GLY A 319 11.69 18.18 -1.43
CA GLY A 319 12.38 16.88 -1.47
C GLY A 319 11.50 15.87 -2.18
N ARG A 320 11.79 15.65 -3.46
CA ARG A 320 10.99 14.95 -4.48
C ARG A 320 10.58 13.53 -4.06
N VAL A 321 9.59 13.40 -3.18
CA VAL A 321 8.93 12.12 -2.94
C VAL A 321 7.78 12.02 -3.93
N GLY A 322 8.09 11.31 -5.02
CA GLY A 322 7.13 10.92 -6.04
C GLY A 322 7.75 10.84 -7.42
N LEU A 323 7.04 10.20 -8.34
CA LEU A 323 7.46 10.07 -9.73
C LEU A 323 7.49 11.44 -10.43
N PRO A 324 8.41 11.63 -11.40
CA PRO A 324 8.31 12.77 -12.30
C PRO A 324 7.03 12.67 -13.14
N GLN A 325 6.48 13.81 -13.56
CA GLN A 325 5.21 13.91 -14.28
C GLN A 325 5.12 13.01 -15.54
N ASN A 326 6.25 12.75 -16.20
CA ASN A 326 6.30 11.89 -17.39
C ASN A 326 6.28 10.39 -17.08
N ARG A 327 6.31 10.01 -15.80
CA ARG A 327 6.24 8.63 -15.33
C ARG A 327 5.03 8.37 -14.44
N THR A 328 4.27 9.40 -14.08
CA THR A 328 2.99 9.23 -13.39
C THR A 328 1.95 8.70 -14.36
N VAL A 329 1.04 7.88 -13.85
CA VAL A 329 -0.14 7.39 -14.57
C VAL A 329 -0.94 8.53 -15.21
N ASN A 330 -1.47 8.29 -16.41
CA ASN A 330 -2.48 9.11 -17.05
C ASN A 330 -3.83 8.39 -17.01
N TYR A 331 -4.66 8.71 -16.01
CA TYR A 331 -5.96 8.08 -15.87
C TYR A 331 -6.97 8.61 -16.90
N PRO A 332 -7.92 7.76 -17.31
CA PRO A 332 -9.16 8.20 -17.95
C PRO A 332 -9.85 9.34 -17.17
N GLU A 333 -10.54 10.23 -17.91
CA GLU A 333 -11.12 11.45 -17.34
C GLU A 333 -12.23 11.13 -16.31
N ASP A 334 -12.97 10.04 -16.49
CA ASP A 334 -13.99 9.56 -15.55
C ASP A 334 -13.40 9.24 -14.17
N ILE A 335 -12.24 8.57 -14.10
CA ILE A 335 -11.54 8.35 -12.82
C ILE A 335 -11.11 9.69 -12.22
N MET A 336 -10.59 10.61 -13.04
CA MET A 336 -10.14 11.92 -12.57
C MET A 336 -11.28 12.77 -12.02
N THR A 337 -12.44 12.79 -12.65
CA THR A 337 -13.59 13.59 -12.23
C THR A 337 -14.40 12.90 -11.13
N GLU A 338 -14.71 11.62 -11.26
CA GLU A 338 -15.64 10.93 -10.35
C GLU A 338 -14.97 10.44 -9.07
N VAL A 339 -13.73 9.95 -9.16
CA VAL A 339 -12.99 9.47 -7.99
C VAL A 339 -12.23 10.61 -7.34
N PHE A 340 -11.34 11.26 -8.09
CA PHE A 340 -10.51 12.33 -7.56
C PHE A 340 -11.23 13.68 -7.48
N GLY A 341 -12.31 13.93 -8.22
CA GLY A 341 -13.04 15.19 -8.12
C GLY A 341 -12.43 16.36 -8.90
N LYS A 342 -11.61 16.08 -9.92
CA LYS A 342 -11.06 17.11 -10.82
C LYS A 342 -12.19 18.02 -11.34
N GLY A 343 -11.96 19.34 -11.31
CA GLY A 343 -12.97 20.32 -11.71
C GLY A 343 -13.96 20.72 -10.62
N GLY A 344 -13.65 20.43 -9.34
CA GLY A 344 -14.41 20.93 -8.19
C GLY A 344 -15.47 19.97 -7.64
N GLY A 345 -15.53 18.73 -8.12
CA GLY A 345 -16.47 17.71 -7.62
C GLY A 345 -16.10 17.20 -6.21
N ARG A 346 -14.80 17.16 -5.88
CA ARG A 346 -14.27 16.76 -4.56
C ARG A 346 -12.94 17.46 -4.30
N GLY A 347 -12.59 17.68 -3.04
CA GLY A 347 -11.36 18.37 -2.67
C GLY A 347 -11.47 19.89 -2.76
N ARG A 348 -10.42 20.60 -2.31
CA ARG A 348 -10.38 22.08 -2.27
C ARG A 348 -9.65 22.71 -3.45
N GLU A 349 -8.92 21.90 -4.20
CA GLU A 349 -8.02 22.31 -5.28
C GLU A 349 -8.60 21.87 -6.62
N ASP A 350 -8.20 22.53 -7.72
CA ASP A 350 -8.74 22.24 -9.07
C ASP A 350 -8.47 20.81 -9.54
N PHE A 351 -7.36 20.22 -9.09
CA PHE A 351 -7.02 18.82 -9.36
C PHE A 351 -7.86 17.83 -8.56
N GLY A 352 -8.61 18.31 -7.57
CA GLY A 352 -9.48 17.53 -6.69
C GLY A 352 -8.80 17.03 -5.41
N LEU A 353 -9.19 15.84 -4.95
CA LEU A 353 -8.57 15.13 -3.84
C LEU A 353 -7.13 14.74 -4.18
N ARG A 354 -6.23 14.92 -3.21
CA ARG A 354 -4.82 14.53 -3.34
C ARG A 354 -4.62 13.01 -3.31
N PHE A 355 -5.41 12.34 -2.48
CA PHE A 355 -5.38 10.90 -2.28
C PHE A 355 -6.82 10.39 -2.28
N SER A 356 -7.02 9.16 -2.73
CA SER A 356 -8.30 8.45 -2.67
C SER A 356 -8.07 7.02 -2.19
N SER A 357 -9.08 6.42 -1.56
CA SER A 357 -9.25 4.96 -1.51
C SER A 357 -9.24 4.38 -2.93
N VAL A 358 -8.99 3.08 -3.03
CA VAL A 358 -9.17 2.34 -4.29
C VAL A 358 -10.67 2.14 -4.49
N GLU A 359 -11.32 3.15 -5.07
CA GLU A 359 -12.77 3.11 -5.28
C GLU A 359 -13.17 2.05 -6.31
N ARG A 360 -12.26 1.74 -7.25
CA ARG A 360 -12.44 0.75 -8.32
C ARG A 360 -11.12 0.07 -8.67
N LYS A 361 -11.19 -1.17 -9.16
CA LYS A 361 -10.01 -1.97 -9.50
C LYS A 361 -9.14 -1.31 -10.58
N GLU A 362 -9.77 -0.65 -11.55
CA GLU A 362 -9.10 -0.04 -12.70
C GLU A 362 -8.05 0.99 -12.30
N MET A 363 -8.19 1.60 -11.10
CA MET A 363 -7.18 2.50 -10.55
C MET A 363 -5.82 1.81 -10.33
N LEU A 364 -5.80 0.49 -10.16
CA LEU A 364 -4.57 -0.29 -9.96
C LEU A 364 -4.03 -0.90 -11.26
N ASP A 365 -4.79 -0.81 -12.37
CA ASP A 365 -4.48 -1.48 -13.64
C ASP A 365 -3.66 -0.57 -14.59
N HIS A 366 -2.84 0.32 -14.03
CA HIS A 366 -1.92 1.18 -14.79
C HIS A 366 -0.50 1.20 -14.23
N GLU A 367 0.50 1.33 -15.10
CA GLU A 367 1.88 1.62 -14.71
C GLU A 367 2.01 3.09 -14.24
N GLY A 368 2.93 3.34 -13.31
CA GLY A 368 3.19 4.69 -12.80
C GLY A 368 2.18 5.15 -11.73
N VAL A 369 1.33 4.26 -11.23
CA VAL A 369 0.44 4.53 -10.10
C VAL A 369 1.26 4.61 -8.82
N GLU A 370 1.11 5.71 -8.09
CA GLU A 370 1.75 5.92 -6.79
C GLU A 370 0.77 5.57 -5.67
N LEU A 371 1.20 4.65 -4.80
CA LEU A 371 0.41 4.10 -3.70
C LEU A 371 0.96 4.58 -2.35
N LEU A 372 0.09 4.72 -1.38
CA LEU A 372 0.44 4.80 0.04
C LEU A 372 0.03 3.50 0.72
N PHE A 373 1.01 2.85 1.34
CA PHE A 373 0.84 1.74 2.26
C PHE A 373 0.85 2.31 3.67
N ILE A 374 -0.32 2.32 4.31
CA ILE A 374 -0.47 2.77 5.69
C ILE A 374 -0.68 1.51 6.54
N ALA A 375 0.25 1.23 7.46
CA ALA A 375 0.12 0.06 8.33
C ALA A 375 -1.22 0.08 9.09
N ALA A 376 -2.00 -1.00 8.95
CA ALA A 376 -3.30 -1.12 9.61
C ALA A 376 -3.21 -2.02 10.84
N ARG A 377 -3.03 -3.33 10.62
CA ARG A 377 -2.97 -4.36 11.66
C ARG A 377 -2.16 -5.57 11.20
N ASN A 378 -1.45 -6.21 12.13
CA ASN A 378 -0.74 -7.48 11.92
C ASN A 378 -1.45 -8.63 12.65
N GLY A 379 -1.07 -9.86 12.30
CA GLY A 379 -1.59 -11.09 12.86
C GLY A 379 -2.97 -11.45 12.30
N GLU A 380 -3.37 -12.71 12.47
CA GLU A 380 -4.63 -13.27 11.94
C GLU A 380 -5.86 -12.50 12.45
N SER A 381 -5.90 -12.23 13.76
CA SER A 381 -6.96 -11.42 14.38
C SER A 381 -7.00 -9.99 13.82
N GLY A 382 -5.82 -9.41 13.57
CA GLY A 382 -5.71 -8.08 12.98
C GLY A 382 -6.18 -8.06 11.53
N LEU A 383 -5.82 -9.08 10.75
CA LEU A 383 -6.25 -9.27 9.37
C LEU A 383 -7.77 -9.39 9.27
N GLU A 384 -8.40 -10.22 10.12
CA GLU A 384 -9.86 -10.36 10.16
C GLU A 384 -10.55 -9.04 10.51
N LEU A 385 -10.04 -8.27 11.48
CA LEU A 385 -10.60 -6.96 11.81
C LEU A 385 -10.44 -5.93 10.68
N SER A 386 -9.49 -6.10 9.78
CA SER A 386 -9.23 -5.19 8.66
C SER A 386 -10.05 -5.55 7.42
N LEU A 387 -10.14 -6.84 7.07
CA LEU A 387 -10.89 -7.31 5.89
C LEU A 387 -12.38 -7.57 6.19
N GLY A 388 -12.71 -7.97 7.41
CA GLY A 388 -14.07 -8.26 7.88
C GLY A 388 -14.74 -9.47 7.20
N GLU A 389 -15.95 -9.78 7.67
CA GLU A 389 -16.86 -10.77 7.05
C GLU A 389 -16.25 -12.18 6.86
N GLY A 390 -15.33 -12.58 7.75
CA GLY A 390 -14.67 -13.89 7.71
C GLY A 390 -13.55 -14.00 6.67
N ARG A 391 -13.25 -12.91 5.93
CA ARG A 391 -12.24 -12.91 4.86
C ARG A 391 -10.83 -13.18 5.38
N GLY A 392 -10.49 -12.67 6.57
CA GLY A 392 -9.17 -12.90 7.16
C GLY A 392 -8.98 -14.36 7.54
N ARG A 393 -10.00 -14.95 8.18
CA ARG A 393 -10.02 -16.39 8.51
C ARG A 393 -9.99 -17.28 7.27
N ALA A 394 -10.74 -16.92 6.23
CA ALA A 394 -10.76 -17.68 4.99
C ALA A 394 -9.39 -17.69 4.29
N LEU A 395 -8.63 -16.58 4.36
CA LEU A 395 -7.25 -16.52 3.87
C LEU A 395 -6.29 -17.36 4.72
N GLU A 396 -6.42 -17.35 6.05
CA GLU A 396 -5.65 -18.20 6.97
C GLU A 396 -5.86 -19.68 6.65
N GLU A 397 -7.11 -20.13 6.54
CA GLU A 397 -7.44 -21.52 6.19
C GLU A 397 -6.91 -21.91 4.80
N ASN A 398 -6.99 -21.01 3.82
CA ASN A 398 -6.44 -21.26 2.49
C ASN A 398 -4.91 -21.38 2.55
N SER A 399 -4.26 -20.46 3.26
CA SER A 399 -2.82 -20.46 3.45
C SER A 399 -2.32 -21.73 4.13
N GLY A 400 -3.04 -22.24 5.13
CA GLY A 400 -2.72 -23.50 5.78
C GLY A 400 -2.87 -24.73 4.86
N LYS A 401 -3.75 -24.68 3.86
CA LYS A 401 -3.82 -25.73 2.81
C LYS A 401 -2.65 -25.61 1.85
N GLU A 402 -2.39 -24.41 1.37
CA GLU A 402 -1.31 -24.09 0.43
C GLU A 402 0.08 -24.34 1.03
N SER A 403 0.30 -24.18 2.34
CA SER A 403 1.60 -24.37 2.98
C SER A 403 2.13 -25.81 2.93
N HIS A 404 1.30 -26.77 2.48
CA HIS A 404 1.72 -28.16 2.26
C HIS A 404 2.31 -28.37 0.85
N GLU A 405 2.18 -27.38 -0.03
CA GLU A 405 2.79 -27.38 -1.36
C GLU A 405 4.31 -27.21 -1.24
N SER A 406 5.04 -27.66 -2.25
CA SER A 406 6.49 -27.50 -2.30
C SER A 406 6.87 -26.12 -2.86
N VAL A 407 8.01 -25.58 -2.44
CA VAL A 407 8.55 -24.33 -3.02
C VAL A 407 8.76 -24.45 -4.53
N GLN A 408 9.09 -25.65 -5.03
CA GLN A 408 9.22 -25.91 -6.47
C GLN A 408 7.88 -25.76 -7.21
N GLU A 409 6.76 -26.12 -6.58
CA GLU A 409 5.42 -25.86 -7.13
C GLU A 409 5.13 -24.36 -7.19
N VAL A 410 5.51 -23.61 -6.16
CA VAL A 410 5.40 -22.13 -6.15
C VAL A 410 6.13 -21.48 -7.33
N PHE A 411 7.32 -21.97 -7.70
CA PHE A 411 8.03 -21.46 -8.89
C PHE A 411 7.36 -21.86 -10.21
N LYS A 412 6.76 -23.06 -10.28
CA LYS A 412 5.99 -23.50 -11.45
C LYS A 412 4.74 -22.64 -11.66
N GLU A 413 4.08 -22.18 -10.59
CA GLU A 413 2.93 -21.27 -10.68
C GLU A 413 3.28 -19.95 -11.37
N LEU A 414 4.46 -19.41 -11.09
CA LEU A 414 4.95 -18.18 -11.71
C LEU A 414 5.48 -18.40 -13.14
N ALA A 415 5.44 -19.64 -13.65
CA ALA A 415 6.11 -20.05 -14.88
C ALA A 415 7.59 -19.62 -14.91
N MET A 416 8.23 -19.55 -13.75
CA MET A 416 9.61 -19.10 -13.62
C MET A 416 10.55 -20.29 -13.62
N ASP A 417 11.63 -20.14 -14.38
CA ASP A 417 12.72 -21.11 -14.39
C ASP A 417 13.55 -20.97 -13.12
N THR A 418 13.61 -22.04 -12.31
CA THR A 418 14.39 -22.12 -11.07
C THR A 418 15.90 -21.95 -11.32
N ASP A 419 16.35 -22.15 -12.56
CA ASP A 419 17.75 -21.91 -12.93
C ASP A 419 18.05 -20.42 -13.14
N LYS A 420 17.02 -19.60 -13.43
CA LYS A 420 17.19 -18.14 -13.64
C LYS A 420 16.84 -17.31 -12.41
N ILE A 421 16.09 -17.88 -11.48
CA ILE A 421 15.72 -17.26 -10.20
C ILE A 421 16.00 -18.29 -9.12
N PRO A 422 16.99 -18.05 -8.24
CA PRO A 422 17.38 -19.03 -7.24
C PRO A 422 16.19 -19.50 -6.40
N ALA A 423 15.95 -20.81 -6.41
CA ALA A 423 14.91 -21.44 -5.61
C ALA A 423 15.31 -21.64 -4.14
N ASP A 424 16.60 -21.51 -3.83
CA ASP A 424 17.10 -21.67 -2.47
C ASP A 424 16.41 -20.65 -1.54
N PRO A 425 15.75 -21.11 -0.46
CA PRO A 425 15.18 -20.21 0.53
C PRO A 425 16.31 -19.36 1.10
N LEU A 426 16.12 -18.05 1.01
CA LEU A 426 16.80 -16.99 1.76
C LEU A 426 18.16 -17.40 2.38
N GLY A 427 19.24 -17.18 1.62
CA GLY A 427 20.59 -17.25 2.15
C GLY A 427 20.98 -15.96 2.88
N GLY A 428 21.64 -16.11 4.04
CA GLY A 428 22.29 -15.02 4.79
C GLY A 428 21.92 -14.98 6.27
N HIS A 429 22.87 -14.59 7.11
CA HIS A 429 22.62 -14.21 8.51
C HIS A 429 22.31 -12.71 8.53
N TRP A 430 21.13 -12.30 8.98
CA TRP A 430 20.67 -10.92 8.95
C TRP A 430 20.60 -10.43 10.41
N ALA A 431 21.49 -9.49 10.77
CA ALA A 431 21.80 -9.15 12.17
C ALA A 431 21.07 -7.91 12.71
#